data_AF-A0A8B8EIR9-F1
#
_entry.id   AF-A0A8B8EIR9-F1
#
_cell.length_a   1.000
_cell.length_b   1.000
_cell.length_c   1.000
_cell.angle_alpha   90.00
_cell.angle_beta   90.00
_cell.angle_gamma   90.00
#
_symmetry.space_group_name_H-M   'P 1'
#
loop_
_entity.id
_entity.type
_entity.pdbx_description
1 polymer ?
#
loop_
_entity_poly.entity_id
_entity_poly.type
_entity_poly.pdbx_seq_one_letter_code
_entity_poly.pdbx_strand_id
1 'polypeptide(L)'
;MENAVKYTSFDVEMNSPIKSNPPMRFLKYEHHHITQEEIETKQKAAEERRKVYETEKLKRIQERSEECSKINSKVSHLLALDAKRKGLEGTSHVKPISTREALQSIKSLSKDFSRITKGFSVEQMQS
;
A
#
# COMPACT_ATOMS: atom_id res chain seq x y z
N MET A 1 -2.39 36.09 -35.69
CA MET A 1 -2.58 37.24 -34.77
C MET A 1 -3.78 36.91 -33.91
N GLU A 2 -3.54 36.61 -32.64
CA GLU A 2 -4.56 36.12 -31.70
C GLU A 2 -5.48 37.27 -31.29
N ASN A 3 -6.78 37.13 -31.58
CA ASN A 3 -7.79 38.09 -31.16
C ASN A 3 -8.08 37.87 -29.67
N ALA A 4 -7.47 38.70 -28.81
CA ALA A 4 -7.85 38.79 -27.41
C ALA A 4 -9.28 39.35 -27.31
N VAL A 5 -10.26 38.48 -27.01
CA VAL A 5 -11.63 38.90 -26.69
C VAL A 5 -11.57 39.77 -25.44
N LYS A 6 -11.73 41.09 -25.62
CA LYS A 6 -11.77 42.06 -24.52
C LYS A 6 -13.11 41.92 -23.80
N TYR A 7 -13.12 41.27 -22.66
CA TYR A 7 -14.24 41.32 -21.74
C TYR A 7 -14.30 42.71 -21.09
N THR A 8 -15.43 43.38 -21.20
CA THR A 8 -15.68 44.66 -20.53
C THR A 8 -16.33 44.39 -19.18
N SER A 9 -15.60 44.63 -18.10
CA SER A 9 -16.16 44.73 -16.75
C SER A 9 -16.47 46.20 -16.44
N PHE A 10 -17.59 46.45 -15.79
CA PHE A 10 -17.91 47.75 -15.21
C PHE A 10 -18.51 47.51 -13.83
N ASP A 11 -18.16 48.37 -12.88
CA ASP A 11 -18.71 48.30 -11.52
C ASP A 11 -20.09 48.98 -11.51
N VAL A 12 -21.10 48.27 -11.02
CA VAL A 12 -22.44 48.82 -10.81
C VAL A 12 -22.49 49.34 -9.38
N GLU A 13 -22.53 50.66 -9.22
CA GLU A 13 -22.68 51.30 -7.92
C GLU A 13 -24.08 51.02 -7.35
N MET A 14 -24.17 50.04 -6.45
CA MET A 14 -25.35 49.82 -5.63
C MET A 14 -25.35 50.82 -4.47
N ASN A 15 -26.50 51.45 -4.20
CA ASN A 15 -26.65 52.50 -3.18
C ASN A 15 -26.01 52.10 -1.85
N SER A 16 -24.87 52.73 -1.57
CA SER A 16 -23.96 52.54 -0.43
C SER A 16 -23.45 51.11 -0.23
N PRO A 17 -22.12 50.86 -0.23
CA PRO A 17 -21.61 49.59 0.24
C PRO A 17 -22.05 49.44 1.70
N ILE A 18 -22.78 48.36 2.02
CA ILE A 18 -22.86 47.89 3.40
C ILE A 18 -21.42 47.55 3.76
N LYS A 19 -20.71 48.51 4.36
CA LYS A 19 -19.36 48.33 4.88
C LYS A 19 -19.46 47.36 6.05
N SER A 20 -19.64 46.07 5.77
CA SER A 20 -19.47 45.06 6.78
C SER A 20 -17.99 45.06 7.12
N ASN A 21 -17.66 45.36 8.38
CA ASN A 21 -16.29 45.20 8.84
C ASN A 21 -15.85 43.76 8.51
N PRO A 22 -14.64 43.57 7.96
CA PRO A 22 -14.14 42.23 7.72
C PRO A 22 -14.21 41.45 9.04
N PRO A 23 -14.53 40.14 9.01
CA PRO A 23 -14.68 39.35 10.22
C PRO A 23 -13.45 39.53 11.11
N MET A 24 -13.67 39.85 12.40
CA MET A 24 -12.60 40.15 13.37
C MET A 24 -11.49 39.10 13.42
N ARG A 25 -11.81 37.85 13.05
CA ARG A 25 -10.86 36.74 12.95
C ARG A 25 -9.76 36.98 11.90
N PHE A 26 -10.06 37.66 10.80
CA PHE A 26 -9.09 37.97 9.75
C PHE A 26 -8.23 39.19 10.09
N LEU A 27 -8.76 40.11 10.89
CA LEU A 27 -8.01 41.29 11.36
C LEU A 27 -6.92 40.94 12.39
N LYS A 28 -7.06 39.79 13.07
CA LYS A 28 -6.09 39.29 14.07
C LYS A 28 -5.11 38.26 13.51
N TYR A 29 -5.14 38.01 12.20
CA TYR A 29 -4.25 37.03 11.59
C TYR A 29 -2.88 37.67 11.36
N GLU A 30 -1.95 37.42 12.28
CA GLU A 30 -0.55 37.76 12.05
C GLU A 30 0.05 36.71 11.13
N HIS A 31 0.36 37.12 9.90
CA HIS A 31 1.09 36.28 8.97
C HIS A 31 2.56 36.21 9.41
N HIS A 32 2.94 35.18 10.16
CA HIS A 32 4.33 34.94 10.49
C HIS A 32 5.14 34.70 9.21
N HIS A 33 6.22 35.46 9.02
CA HIS A 33 7.16 35.23 7.94
C HIS A 33 7.93 33.94 8.22
N ILE A 34 7.69 32.92 7.40
CA ILE A 34 8.38 31.64 7.49
C ILE A 34 9.81 31.86 6.98
N THR A 35 10.81 31.50 7.79
CA THR A 35 12.21 31.58 7.39
C THR A 35 12.58 30.43 6.45
N GLN A 36 13.63 30.61 5.66
CA GLN A 36 14.12 29.56 4.77
C GLN A 36 14.50 28.27 5.54
N GLU A 37 15.09 28.42 6.73
CA GLU A 37 15.43 27.30 7.61
C GLU A 37 14.18 26.52 8.08
N GLU A 38 13.07 27.21 8.36
CA GLU A 38 11.79 26.57 8.70
C GLU A 38 11.18 25.80 7.52
N ILE A 39 11.40 26.25 6.29
CA ILE A 39 10.97 25.54 5.08
C ILE A 39 11.80 24.27 4.92
N GLU A 40 13.12 24.38 5.03
CA GLU A 40 14.06 23.26 4.87
C GLU A 40 13.84 22.16 5.92
N THR A 41 13.64 22.55 7.18
CA THR A 41 13.33 21.60 8.27
C THR A 41 12.03 20.85 8.01
N LYS A 42 10.97 21.54 7.55
CA LYS A 42 9.69 20.90 7.18
C LYS A 42 9.84 19.97 5.98
N GLN A 43 10.63 20.36 4.97
CA GLN A 43 10.90 19.53 3.80
C GLN A 43 11.68 18.26 4.18
N LYS A 44 12.72 18.38 5.00
CA LYS A 44 13.50 17.25 5.50
C LYS A 44 12.64 16.28 6.29
N ALA A 45 11.81 16.78 7.20
CA ALA A 45 10.88 15.95 7.97
C ALA A 45 9.87 15.23 7.06
N ALA A 46 9.42 15.87 5.98
CA ALA A 46 8.55 15.23 4.99
C ALA A 46 9.27 14.12 4.20
N GLU A 47 10.53 14.32 3.86
CA GLU A 47 11.35 13.31 3.20
C GLU A 47 11.64 12.11 4.10
N GLU A 48 11.95 12.34 5.37
CA GLU A 48 12.12 11.27 6.36
C GLU A 48 10.84 10.43 6.48
N ARG A 49 9.66 11.06 6.56
CA ARG A 49 8.39 10.33 6.55
C ARG A 49 8.24 9.48 5.29
N ARG A 50 8.54 10.01 4.10
CA ARG A 50 8.51 9.24 2.84
C ARG A 50 9.42 8.01 2.91
N LYS A 51 10.66 8.18 3.37
CA LYS A 51 11.63 7.08 3.52
C LYS A 51 11.14 6.01 4.50
N VAL A 52 10.53 6.40 5.63
CA VAL A 52 9.94 5.45 6.58
C VAL A 52 8.81 4.66 5.91
N TYR A 53 7.89 5.32 5.20
CA TYR A 53 6.82 4.62 4.51
C TYR A 53 7.32 3.66 3.43
N GLU A 54 8.34 4.04 2.67
CA GLU A 54 8.95 3.18 1.65
C GLU A 54 9.63 1.95 2.26
N THR A 55 10.40 2.14 3.33
CA THR A 55 11.08 1.03 4.01
C THR A 55 10.09 0.07 4.65
N GLU A 56 9.03 0.57 5.30
CA GLU A 56 7.95 -0.27 5.83
C GLU A 56 7.18 -1.01 4.73
N LYS A 57 6.95 -0.36 3.58
CA LYS A 57 6.33 -1.01 2.42
C LYS A 57 7.21 -2.15 1.91
N LEU A 58 8.50 -1.92 1.72
CA LEU A 58 9.44 -2.95 1.28
C LEU A 58 9.52 -4.10 2.27
N LYS A 59 9.57 -3.81 3.58
CA LYS A 59 9.56 -4.82 4.63
C LYS A 59 8.32 -5.71 4.56
N ARG A 60 7.13 -5.14 4.40
CA ARG A 60 5.88 -5.91 4.24
C ARG A 60 5.88 -6.78 2.99
N ILE A 61 6.45 -6.29 1.89
CA ILE A 61 6.57 -7.07 0.64
C ILE A 61 7.53 -8.25 0.85
N GLN A 62 8.67 -8.02 1.50
CA GLN A 62 9.65 -9.06 1.80
C GLN A 62 9.05 -10.14 2.71
N GLU A 63 8.39 -9.75 3.81
CA GLU A 63 7.72 -10.68 4.72
C GLU A 63 6.70 -11.55 3.98
N ARG A 64 5.87 -10.96 3.11
CA ARG A 64 4.91 -11.71 2.28
C ARG A 64 5.61 -12.65 1.30
N SER A 65 6.70 -12.22 0.66
CA SER A 65 7.49 -13.05 -0.25
C SER A 65 8.08 -14.27 0.46
N GLU A 66 8.59 -14.09 1.67
CA GLU A 66 9.12 -15.17 2.50
C GLU A 66 8.02 -16.15 2.93
N GLU A 67 6.83 -15.66 3.29
CA GLU A 67 5.67 -16.52 3.58
C GLU A 67 5.24 -17.34 2.35
N CYS A 68 5.15 -16.72 1.18
CA CYS A 68 4.86 -17.42 -0.08
C CYS A 68 5.92 -18.48 -0.39
N SER A 69 7.21 -18.19 -0.18
CA SER A 69 8.30 -19.14 -0.38
C SER A 69 8.19 -20.36 0.54
N LYS A 70 7.85 -20.15 1.82
CA LYS A 70 7.60 -21.24 2.79
C LYS A 70 6.43 -22.13 2.36
N ILE A 71 5.33 -21.54 1.89
CA ILE A 71 4.20 -22.29 1.35
C ILE A 71 4.62 -23.08 0.12
N ASN A 72 5.33 -22.45 -0.82
CA ASN A 72 5.76 -23.09 -2.06
C ASN A 72 6.66 -24.31 -1.78
N SER A 73 7.58 -24.21 -0.82
CA SER A 73 8.41 -25.34 -0.38
C SER A 73 7.56 -26.51 0.14
N LYS A 74 6.59 -26.23 1.02
CA LYS A 74 5.67 -27.25 1.56
C LYS A 74 4.79 -27.89 0.48
N VAL A 75 4.25 -27.09 -0.45
CA VAL A 75 3.45 -27.57 -1.59
C VAL A 75 4.31 -28.44 -2.51
N SER A 76 5.51 -27.99 -2.86
CA SER A 76 6.46 -28.74 -3.69
C SER A 76 6.79 -30.10 -3.08
N HIS A 77 6.98 -30.14 -1.75
CA HIS A 77 7.22 -31.39 -1.04
C HIS A 77 6.02 -32.36 -1.11
N LEU A 78 4.80 -31.86 -0.92
CA LEU A 78 3.59 -32.68 -1.07
C LEU A 78 3.38 -33.19 -2.50
N LEU A 79 3.66 -32.34 -3.50
CA LEU A 79 3.59 -32.75 -4.91
C LEU A 79 4.62 -33.83 -5.23
N ALA A 80 5.83 -33.72 -4.69
CA ALA A 80 6.86 -34.75 -4.85
C ALA A 80 6.45 -36.09 -4.21
N LEU A 81 5.77 -36.04 -3.07
CA LEU A 81 5.21 -37.23 -2.41
C LEU A 81 4.07 -37.87 -3.21
N ASP A 82 3.17 -37.05 -3.77
CA ASP A 82 2.09 -37.53 -4.65
C ASP A 82 2.66 -38.16 -5.93
N ALA A 83 3.68 -37.53 -6.53
CA ALA A 83 4.38 -38.07 -7.68
C ALA A 83 5.04 -39.43 -7.39
N LYS A 84 5.66 -39.56 -6.21
CA LYS A 84 6.22 -40.84 -5.76
C LYS A 84 5.14 -41.92 -5.60
N ARG A 85 3.97 -41.58 -5.04
CA ARG A 85 2.85 -42.52 -4.91
C ARG A 85 2.32 -43.01 -6.25
N LYS A 86 2.36 -42.15 -7.27
CA LYS A 86 1.98 -42.47 -8.65
C LYS A 86 3.05 -43.25 -9.42
N GLY A 87 4.23 -43.45 -8.84
CA GLY A 87 5.34 -44.19 -9.49
C GLY A 87 6.03 -43.42 -10.61
N LEU A 88 5.99 -42.09 -10.59
CA LEU A 88 6.65 -41.24 -11.60
C LEU A 88 8.19 -41.32 -11.48
N GLU A 89 8.87 -41.29 -12.63
CA GLU A 89 10.34 -41.34 -12.70
C GLU A 89 11.00 -40.14 -11.99
N GLY A 90 12.21 -40.35 -11.47
CA GLY A 90 12.98 -39.32 -10.75
C GLY A 90 12.59 -39.10 -9.29
N THR A 91 11.59 -39.81 -8.75
CA THR A 91 11.10 -39.63 -7.37
C THR A 91 11.79 -40.52 -6.31
N SER A 92 12.81 -41.29 -6.70
CA SER A 92 13.50 -42.27 -5.84
C SER A 92 14.11 -41.66 -4.56
N HIS A 93 14.50 -40.39 -4.63
CA HIS A 93 15.13 -39.64 -3.54
C HIS A 93 14.14 -39.11 -2.49
N VAL A 94 12.84 -39.08 -2.81
CA VAL A 94 11.81 -38.54 -1.91
C VAL A 94 11.50 -39.59 -0.84
N LYS A 95 11.72 -39.28 0.45
CA LYS A 95 11.40 -40.23 1.53
C LYS A 95 9.88 -40.36 1.68
N PRO A 96 9.33 -41.58 1.77
CA PRO A 96 7.91 -41.75 2.04
C PRO A 96 7.62 -41.27 3.47
N ILE A 97 6.53 -40.53 3.64
CA ILE A 97 6.06 -40.05 4.94
C ILE A 97 4.81 -40.80 5.38
N SER A 98 4.54 -40.79 6.68
CA SER A 98 3.30 -41.36 7.23
C SER A 98 2.08 -40.56 6.76
N THR A 99 0.93 -41.21 6.65
CA THR A 99 -0.36 -40.55 6.35
C THR A 99 -0.69 -39.47 7.37
N ARG A 100 -0.36 -39.71 8.66
CA ARG A 100 -0.55 -38.73 9.74
C ARG A 100 0.29 -37.47 9.52
N GLU A 101 1.55 -37.64 9.14
CA GLU A 101 2.47 -36.53 8.86
C GLU A 101 2.02 -35.73 7.62
N ALA A 102 1.55 -36.41 6.57
CA ALA A 102 1.03 -35.76 5.38
C ALA A 102 -0.19 -34.89 5.70
N LEU A 103 -1.14 -35.42 6.50
CA LEU A 103 -2.31 -34.67 6.94
C LEU A 103 -1.94 -33.46 7.80
N GLN A 104 -0.90 -33.58 8.64
CA GLN A 104 -0.40 -32.46 9.44
C GLN A 104 0.21 -31.36 8.56
N SER A 105 0.99 -31.74 7.54
CA SER A 105 1.53 -30.81 6.54
C SER A 105 0.42 -30.10 5.77
N ILE A 106 -0.61 -30.83 5.31
CA ILE A 106 -1.77 -30.25 4.62
C ILE A 106 -2.53 -29.28 5.52
N LYS A 107 -2.79 -29.64 6.79
CA LYS A 107 -3.42 -28.75 7.76
C LYS A 107 -2.59 -27.49 8.01
N SER A 108 -1.26 -27.62 8.08
CA SER A 108 -0.37 -26.47 8.24
C SER A 108 -0.42 -25.55 7.03
N LEU A 109 -0.41 -26.11 5.82
CA LEU A 109 -0.53 -25.37 4.56
C LEU A 109 -1.84 -24.60 4.49
N SER A 110 -2.97 -25.24 4.81
CA SER A 110 -4.28 -24.58 4.82
C SER A 110 -4.31 -23.37 5.76
N LYS A 111 -3.67 -23.47 6.94
CA LYS A 111 -3.52 -22.33 7.86
C LYS A 111 -2.64 -21.23 7.28
N ASP A 112 -1.53 -21.59 6.64
CA ASP A 112 -0.61 -20.63 6.02
C ASP A 112 -1.29 -19.89 4.86
N PHE A 113 -2.01 -20.60 3.99
CA PHE A 113 -2.82 -19.99 2.92
C PHE A 113 -3.87 -19.05 3.49
N SER A 114 -4.61 -19.47 4.53
CA SER A 114 -5.61 -18.63 5.19
C SER A 114 -5.02 -17.37 5.80
N ARG A 115 -3.74 -17.39 6.21
CA ARG A 115 -3.03 -16.22 6.73
C ARG A 115 -2.70 -15.23 5.62
N ILE A 116 -2.24 -15.71 4.47
CA ILE A 116 -1.92 -14.85 3.31
C ILE A 116 -3.19 -14.28 2.66
N THR A 117 -4.28 -15.04 2.63
CA THR A 117 -5.54 -14.61 1.99
C THR A 117 -6.43 -13.74 2.87
N LYS A 118 -6.11 -13.55 4.17
CA LYS A 118 -6.80 -12.59 5.05
C LYS A 118 -6.60 -11.16 4.53
N GLY A 119 -7.52 -10.72 3.68
CA GLY A 119 -7.50 -9.41 3.03
C GLY A 119 -7.49 -9.44 1.51
N PHE A 120 -7.39 -10.62 0.89
CA PHE A 120 -7.68 -10.81 -0.54
C PHE A 120 -9.16 -11.15 -0.69
N SER A 121 -10.03 -10.16 -0.94
CA SER A 121 -11.36 -10.47 -1.46
C SER A 121 -11.22 -10.89 -2.93
N VAL A 122 -11.96 -11.91 -3.35
CA VAL A 122 -11.94 -12.42 -4.73
C VAL A 122 -12.30 -11.32 -5.74
N GLU A 123 -13.08 -10.33 -5.31
CA GLU A 123 -13.48 -9.15 -6.09
C GLU A 123 -12.30 -8.25 -6.49
N GLN A 124 -11.20 -8.22 -5.72
CA GLN A 124 -10.03 -7.37 -6.03
C GLN A 124 -9.06 -7.98 -7.05
N MET A 125 -9.27 -9.22 -7.49
CA MET A 125 -8.41 -9.88 -8.50
C MET A 125 -8.94 -9.75 -9.95
N GLN A 126 -10.12 -9.17 -10.15
CA GLN A 126 -10.76 -9.03 -11.46
C GLN A 126 -10.78 -7.58 -11.99
N SER A 127 -10.10 -6.64 -11.34
CA SER A 127 -9.88 -5.25 -11.80
C SER A 127 -8.44 -5.05 -12.25
#